data_AF-A0A7C1KQH1-F1
#
_entry.id   AF-A0A7C1KQH1-F1
#
_cell.length_a   1.000
_cell.length_b   1.000
_cell.length_c   1.000
_cell.angle_alpha   90.00
_cell.angle_beta   90.00
_cell.angle_gamma   90.00
#
_symmetry.space_group_name_H-M   'P 1'
#
loop_
_entity.id
_entity.type
_entity.pdbx_description
1 polymer ?
#
loop_
_entity_poly.entity_id
_entity_poly.type
_entity_poly.pdbx_seq_one_letter_code
_entity_poly.pdbx_strand_id
1 'polypeptide(L)'
;MSMFAISGLICGVSCIVLAGITKFFGRTKIHQVLGLFNLSVAIWGFGSFMAGIASTEESAIYGWRVAQVGGTFIAVFFYHIVCIFCELKRKVPLTIIYIWGLFFLPFTVYTNILFDKTRFIYDVHYNDATPLYAFLVVSWLFIVCLSFFEVVRYLPKTKGIKRTQTIYIITGFLVGFLGGASTLIPMFGVNLPPLGNFTIPIYCLISTYAILRYRLMDINLVLRKSMVYSLSAGILTSLFVVIIITMTKFFSDLAGVRSYTILAIASLIIAILFNPLRNKIQRLVDKRFYKRSYDYYSTIQQVSSTLATMFNRNSILKFIGNLLYEVLGLEGVYMIAAVPAEGIYEAVYQINKDGGRIDPLTEDGKRMNIDEKSGAIKLFARSRDIIVKDELPLLEEKVGRDVAEEIWKDIEKFKGEVLIPIFIADKVSFLIVLGGKLSGDMFTDEDINMLSTIADQMAIALKNAQLYSGRVQTERLASIGMMSATFAHEIRNPLTSLKTFAQLMPEKYNDPEFRGSFSKIVVGEIEKIDTLIGDLLDFSI
;
A
#
# COMPACT_ATOMS: atom_id res chain seq x y z
N MET A 1 -31.59 -25.45 -20.83
CA MET A 1 -31.45 -24.21 -20.04
C MET A 1 -31.19 -23.05 -20.98
N SER A 2 -31.93 -21.95 -20.82
CA SER A 2 -31.73 -20.72 -21.59
C SER A 2 -30.40 -20.04 -21.20
N MET A 3 -29.83 -19.22 -22.10
CA MET A 3 -28.65 -18.40 -21.78
C MET A 3 -28.93 -17.43 -20.62
N PHE A 4 -30.19 -16.98 -20.49
CA PHE A 4 -30.65 -16.18 -19.38
C PHE A 4 -30.52 -16.92 -18.04
N ALA A 5 -31.00 -18.17 -17.95
CA ALA A 5 -30.87 -18.97 -16.73
C ALA A 5 -29.39 -19.10 -16.30
N ILE A 6 -28.53 -19.45 -17.26
CA ILE A 6 -27.10 -19.61 -17.02
C ILE A 6 -26.49 -18.32 -16.45
N SER A 7 -26.82 -17.17 -17.04
CA SER A 7 -26.34 -15.88 -16.57
C SER A 7 -26.78 -15.55 -15.13
N GLY A 8 -28.04 -15.90 -14.77
CA GLY A 8 -28.57 -15.75 -13.42
C GLY A 8 -27.82 -16.60 -12.40
N LEU A 9 -27.48 -17.84 -12.76
CA LEU A 9 -26.71 -18.74 -11.89
C LEU A 9 -25.30 -18.20 -11.62
N ILE A 10 -24.59 -17.76 -12.67
CA ILE A 10 -23.24 -17.19 -12.50
C ILE A 10 -23.30 -15.96 -11.60
N CYS A 11 -24.27 -15.06 -11.84
CA CYS A 11 -24.49 -13.87 -11.02
C CYS A 11 -24.74 -14.24 -9.54
N GLY A 12 -25.64 -15.19 -9.29
CA GLY A 12 -25.96 -15.71 -7.96
C GLY A 12 -24.71 -16.20 -7.23
N VAL A 13 -23.92 -17.05 -7.89
CA VAL A 13 -22.70 -17.64 -7.34
C VAL A 13 -21.59 -16.61 -7.14
N SER A 14 -21.34 -15.70 -8.09
CA SER A 14 -20.29 -14.70 -7.95
C SER A 14 -20.58 -13.73 -6.80
N CYS A 15 -21.83 -13.30 -6.66
CA CYS A 15 -22.24 -12.36 -5.63
C CYS A 15 -22.35 -13.02 -4.25
N ILE A 16 -22.78 -14.28 -4.14
CA ILE A 16 -22.81 -14.96 -2.82
C ILE A 16 -21.42 -15.18 -2.26
N VAL A 17 -20.43 -15.48 -3.12
CA VAL A 17 -19.02 -15.57 -2.72
C VAL A 17 -18.53 -14.22 -2.23
N LEU A 18 -18.79 -13.13 -2.96
CA LEU A 18 -18.40 -11.78 -2.55
C LEU A 18 -19.12 -11.33 -1.25
N ALA A 19 -20.39 -11.71 -1.07
CA ALA A 19 -21.16 -11.46 0.15
C ALA A 19 -20.57 -12.20 1.36
N GLY A 20 -20.24 -13.49 1.20
CA GLY A 20 -19.59 -14.27 2.25
C GLY A 20 -18.24 -13.68 2.65
N ILE A 21 -17.43 -13.33 1.66
CA ILE A 21 -16.12 -12.69 1.87
C ILE A 21 -16.26 -11.39 2.66
N THR A 22 -17.14 -10.49 2.24
CA THR A 22 -17.36 -9.20 2.92
C THR A 22 -17.95 -9.38 4.32
N LYS A 23 -18.76 -10.42 4.56
CA LYS A 23 -19.34 -10.71 5.87
C LYS A 23 -18.34 -11.32 6.86
N PHE A 24 -17.56 -12.31 6.44
CA PHE A 24 -16.63 -13.02 7.33
C PHE A 24 -15.35 -12.23 7.61
N PHE A 25 -14.89 -11.45 6.63
CA PHE A 25 -13.62 -10.73 6.75
C PHE A 25 -13.80 -9.22 6.98
N GLY A 26 -15.01 -8.71 6.78
CA GLY A 26 -15.28 -7.29 6.91
C GLY A 26 -15.48 -6.83 8.35
N ARG A 27 -14.64 -5.90 8.81
CA ARG A 27 -14.75 -5.29 10.15
C ARG A 27 -15.47 -3.94 10.23
N THR A 28 -15.68 -3.25 9.11
CA THR A 28 -16.31 -1.91 9.10
C THR A 28 -17.77 -1.97 8.65
N LYS A 29 -18.53 -0.90 8.92
CA LYS A 29 -19.94 -0.78 8.49
C LYS A 29 -20.11 -0.89 6.98
N ILE A 30 -19.20 -0.30 6.19
CA ILE A 30 -19.25 -0.39 4.73
C ILE A 30 -19.11 -1.84 4.24
N HIS A 31 -18.32 -2.68 4.92
CA HIS A 31 -18.19 -4.09 4.55
C HIS A 31 -19.50 -4.86 4.76
N GLN A 32 -20.18 -4.60 5.88
CA GLN A 32 -21.45 -5.25 6.20
C GLN A 32 -22.53 -4.89 5.17
N VAL A 33 -22.64 -3.60 4.81
CA VAL A 33 -23.62 -3.14 3.83
C VAL A 33 -23.26 -3.64 2.41
N LEU A 34 -21.98 -3.69 2.04
CA LEU A 34 -21.55 -4.29 0.78
C LEU A 34 -21.86 -5.79 0.71
N GLY A 35 -21.78 -6.50 1.84
CA GLY A 35 -22.22 -7.90 1.92
C GLY A 35 -23.72 -8.06 1.72
N LEU A 36 -24.54 -7.19 2.32
CA LEU A 36 -26.00 -7.18 2.12
C LEU A 36 -26.38 -6.80 0.68
N PHE A 37 -25.68 -5.86 0.06
CA PHE A 37 -25.83 -5.54 -1.36
C PHE A 37 -25.58 -6.77 -2.23
N ASN A 38 -24.43 -7.43 -2.05
CA ASN A 38 -24.08 -8.61 -2.84
C ASN A 38 -25.01 -9.79 -2.57
N LEU A 39 -25.49 -9.96 -1.33
CA LEU A 39 -26.51 -10.95 -1.02
C LEU A 39 -27.82 -10.66 -1.76
N SER A 40 -28.23 -9.39 -1.86
CA SER A 40 -29.42 -8.98 -2.61
C SER A 40 -29.27 -9.23 -4.11
N VAL A 41 -28.09 -8.95 -4.68
CA VAL A 41 -27.77 -9.31 -6.07
C VAL A 41 -27.76 -10.83 -6.27
N ALA A 42 -27.30 -11.59 -5.28
CA ALA A 42 -27.30 -13.05 -5.35
C ALA A 42 -28.72 -13.63 -5.34
N ILE A 43 -29.59 -13.14 -4.45
CA ILE A 43 -31.03 -13.50 -4.42
C ILE A 43 -31.68 -13.18 -5.77
N TRP A 44 -31.38 -12.00 -6.33
CA TRP A 44 -31.85 -11.62 -7.65
C TRP A 44 -31.38 -12.62 -8.73
N GLY A 45 -30.09 -12.94 -8.76
CA GLY A 45 -29.50 -13.87 -9.74
C GLY A 45 -30.09 -15.29 -9.65
N PHE A 46 -30.28 -15.83 -8.45
CA PHE A 46 -30.94 -17.12 -8.26
C PHE A 46 -32.41 -17.09 -8.66
N GLY A 47 -33.14 -16.01 -8.37
CA GLY A 47 -34.51 -15.84 -8.85
C GLY A 47 -34.58 -15.78 -10.38
N SER A 48 -33.69 -15.05 -11.04
CA SER A 48 -33.58 -15.03 -12.51
C SER A 48 -33.23 -16.39 -13.08
N PHE A 49 -32.37 -17.17 -12.41
CA PHE A 49 -32.11 -18.56 -12.78
C PHE A 49 -33.38 -19.41 -12.71
N MET A 50 -34.14 -19.32 -11.61
CA MET A 50 -35.40 -20.04 -11.43
C MET A 50 -36.42 -19.68 -12.51
N ALA A 51 -36.57 -18.40 -12.83
CA ALA A 51 -37.42 -17.94 -13.93
C ALA A 51 -36.94 -18.46 -15.30
N GLY A 52 -35.62 -18.53 -15.51
CA GLY A 52 -35.03 -18.98 -16.77
C GLY A 52 -35.11 -20.49 -17.02
N ILE A 53 -35.32 -21.32 -15.98
CA ILE A 53 -35.53 -22.77 -16.10
C ILE A 53 -36.99 -23.19 -15.98
N ALA A 54 -37.88 -22.25 -15.68
CA ALA A 54 -39.29 -22.49 -15.49
C ALA A 54 -39.94 -23.05 -16.77
N SER A 55 -40.70 -24.14 -16.62
CA SER A 55 -41.46 -24.78 -17.70
C SER A 55 -42.92 -24.36 -17.73
N THR A 56 -43.39 -23.66 -16.68
CA THR A 56 -44.76 -23.16 -16.55
C THR A 56 -44.74 -21.70 -16.13
N GLU A 57 -45.78 -20.95 -16.52
CA GLU A 57 -45.97 -19.55 -16.14
C GLU A 57 -45.96 -19.37 -14.61
N GLU A 58 -46.63 -20.24 -13.86
CA GLU A 58 -46.68 -20.16 -12.40
C GLU A 58 -45.28 -20.29 -11.76
N SER A 59 -44.49 -21.26 -12.22
CA SER A 59 -43.11 -21.44 -11.74
C SER A 59 -42.20 -20.27 -12.10
N ALA A 60 -42.45 -19.62 -13.24
CA ALA A 60 -41.70 -18.45 -13.68
C ALA A 60 -42.03 -17.22 -12.83
N ILE A 61 -43.32 -16.98 -12.55
CA ILE A 61 -43.78 -15.92 -11.66
C ILE A 61 -43.13 -16.09 -10.28
N TYR A 62 -43.07 -17.31 -9.75
CA TYR A 62 -42.38 -17.58 -8.49
C TYR A 62 -40.88 -17.21 -8.55
N GLY A 63 -40.18 -17.62 -9.60
CA GLY A 63 -38.77 -17.26 -9.80
C GLY A 63 -38.55 -15.74 -9.85
N TRP A 64 -39.41 -15.01 -10.55
CA TRP A 64 -39.35 -13.56 -10.62
C TRP A 64 -39.71 -12.86 -9.31
N ARG A 65 -40.61 -13.43 -8.49
CA ARG A 65 -40.86 -12.93 -7.13
C ARG A 65 -39.61 -13.00 -6.28
N VAL A 66 -38.93 -14.14 -6.29
CA VAL A 66 -37.64 -14.31 -5.60
C VAL A 66 -36.64 -13.29 -6.13
N ALA A 67 -36.56 -13.13 -7.46
CA ALA A 67 -35.65 -12.18 -8.08
C ALA A 67 -35.91 -10.74 -7.59
N GLN A 68 -37.18 -10.36 -7.53
CA GLN A 68 -37.62 -9.01 -7.18
C GLN A 68 -37.42 -8.66 -5.70
N VAL A 69 -37.47 -9.65 -4.80
CA VAL A 69 -37.09 -9.45 -3.39
C VAL A 69 -35.64 -8.96 -3.32
N GLY A 70 -34.72 -9.63 -4.01
CA GLY A 70 -33.33 -9.17 -4.13
C GLY A 70 -33.24 -7.82 -4.85
N GLY A 71 -33.88 -7.70 -6.01
CA GLY A 71 -33.88 -6.52 -6.87
C GLY A 71 -34.23 -5.21 -6.15
N THR A 72 -35.28 -5.24 -5.33
CA THR A 72 -35.75 -4.06 -4.57
C THR A 72 -34.66 -3.53 -3.62
N PHE A 73 -33.96 -4.42 -2.92
CA PHE A 73 -32.95 -4.02 -1.94
C PHE A 73 -31.59 -3.66 -2.53
N ILE A 74 -31.31 -4.00 -3.80
CA ILE A 74 -30.08 -3.60 -4.50
C ILE A 74 -29.92 -2.06 -4.47
N ALA A 75 -30.96 -1.30 -4.83
CA ALA A 75 -30.90 0.16 -4.80
C ALA A 75 -30.78 0.73 -3.37
N VAL A 76 -31.48 0.11 -2.41
CA VAL A 76 -31.44 0.50 -0.99
C VAL A 76 -30.03 0.39 -0.43
N PHE A 77 -29.39 -0.78 -0.59
CA PHE A 77 -28.04 -0.99 -0.08
C PHE A 77 -26.99 -0.22 -0.88
N PHE A 78 -27.20 0.00 -2.18
CA PHE A 78 -26.30 0.86 -2.96
C PHE A 78 -26.29 2.31 -2.45
N TYR A 79 -27.47 2.89 -2.21
CA TYR A 79 -27.57 4.23 -1.63
C TYR A 79 -26.93 4.29 -0.24
N HIS A 80 -27.09 3.24 0.58
CA HIS A 80 -26.46 3.17 1.89
C HIS A 80 -24.92 3.08 1.78
N ILE A 81 -24.38 2.29 0.84
CA ILE A 81 -22.94 2.24 0.56
C ILE A 81 -22.43 3.63 0.18
N VAL A 82 -23.11 4.33 -0.73
CA VAL A 82 -22.75 5.69 -1.14
C VAL A 82 -22.78 6.66 0.05
N CYS A 83 -23.81 6.59 0.91
CA CYS A 83 -23.88 7.43 2.10
C CYS A 83 -22.70 7.21 3.05
N ILE A 84 -22.29 5.95 3.27
CA ILE A 84 -21.13 5.65 4.13
C ILE A 84 -19.83 6.07 3.42
N PHE A 85 -19.65 5.71 2.15
CA PHE A 85 -18.41 5.92 1.42
C PHE A 85 -18.08 7.40 1.19
N CYS A 86 -19.11 8.20 0.89
CA CYS A 86 -19.03 9.66 0.70
C CYS A 86 -19.27 10.45 2.00
N GLU A 87 -19.39 9.77 3.15
CA GLU A 87 -19.56 10.36 4.49
C GLU A 87 -20.75 11.34 4.59
N LEU A 88 -21.84 11.01 3.90
CA LEU A 88 -23.03 11.84 3.83
C LEU A 88 -23.86 11.70 5.12
N LYS A 89 -24.14 12.81 5.80
CA LYS A 89 -25.01 12.86 6.99
C LYS A 89 -26.50 12.81 6.63
N ARG A 90 -26.93 11.83 5.83
CA ARG A 90 -28.29 11.72 5.23
C ARG A 90 -29.17 10.69 5.94
N LYS A 91 -29.38 10.84 7.26
CA LYS A 91 -30.17 9.87 8.04
C LYS A 91 -31.63 9.75 7.56
N VAL A 92 -32.32 10.87 7.33
CA VAL A 92 -33.75 10.87 6.94
C VAL A 92 -33.98 10.26 5.55
N PRO A 93 -33.26 10.67 4.47
CA PRO A 93 -33.42 10.04 3.16
C PRO A 93 -33.12 8.54 3.17
N LEU A 94 -32.10 8.12 3.93
CA LEU A 94 -31.78 6.71 4.08
C LEU A 94 -32.92 5.92 4.72
N THR A 95 -33.51 6.43 5.81
CA THR A 95 -34.67 5.80 6.45
C THR A 95 -35.87 5.70 5.50
N ILE A 96 -36.16 6.76 4.73
CA ILE A 96 -37.25 6.75 3.74
C ILE A 96 -37.02 5.66 2.68
N ILE A 97 -35.80 5.50 2.18
CA ILE A 97 -35.45 4.48 1.18
C ILE A 97 -35.59 3.06 1.75
N TYR A 98 -35.23 2.84 3.03
CA TYR A 98 -35.49 1.57 3.71
C TYR A 98 -36.99 1.28 3.87
N ILE A 99 -37.78 2.28 4.28
CA ILE A 99 -39.23 2.15 4.39
C ILE A 99 -39.85 1.84 3.02
N TRP A 100 -39.39 2.51 1.96
CA TRP A 100 -39.80 2.23 0.58
C TRP A 100 -39.53 0.76 0.19
N GLY A 101 -38.34 0.24 0.47
CA GLY A 101 -38.00 -1.16 0.17
C GLY A 101 -38.86 -2.16 0.96
N LEU A 102 -39.10 -1.88 2.25
CA LEU A 102 -39.96 -2.70 3.10
C LEU A 102 -41.44 -2.62 2.70
N PHE A 103 -41.91 -1.46 2.24
CA PHE A 103 -43.28 -1.27 1.78
C PHE A 103 -43.61 -2.14 0.56
N PHE A 104 -42.69 -2.29 -0.39
CA PHE A 104 -42.90 -3.10 -1.59
C PHE A 104 -42.71 -4.61 -1.39
N LEU A 105 -42.13 -5.03 -0.26
CA LEU A 105 -41.82 -6.42 0.00
C LEU A 105 -43.09 -7.32 0.08
N PRO A 106 -44.16 -6.99 0.83
CA PRO A 106 -45.37 -7.79 0.87
C PRO A 106 -46.05 -7.91 -0.50
N PHE A 107 -46.07 -6.83 -1.28
CA PHE A 107 -46.63 -6.84 -2.64
C PHE A 107 -45.87 -7.79 -3.56
N THR A 108 -44.55 -7.88 -3.39
CA THR A 108 -43.68 -8.77 -4.17
C THR A 108 -43.90 -10.24 -3.81
N VAL A 109 -44.06 -10.56 -2.52
CA VAL A 109 -44.11 -11.95 -2.05
C VAL A 109 -45.52 -12.53 -2.11
N TYR A 110 -46.53 -11.77 -1.70
CA TYR A 110 -47.87 -12.31 -1.41
C TYR A 110 -48.94 -11.92 -2.41
N THR A 111 -48.65 -11.03 -3.36
CA THR A 111 -49.67 -10.51 -4.28
C THR A 111 -49.32 -10.74 -5.76
N ASN A 112 -50.34 -10.79 -6.61
CA ASN A 112 -50.20 -10.80 -8.07
C ASN A 112 -50.26 -9.36 -8.65
N ILE A 113 -50.25 -8.33 -7.79
CA ILE A 113 -50.44 -6.93 -8.24
C ILE A 113 -49.21 -6.41 -8.99
N LEU A 114 -48.02 -6.92 -8.65
CA LEU A 114 -46.78 -6.59 -9.36
C LEU A 114 -46.54 -7.49 -10.58
N PHE A 115 -47.03 -8.73 -10.54
CA PHE A 115 -46.84 -9.74 -11.58
C PHE A 115 -48.16 -10.51 -11.76
N ASP A 116 -48.84 -10.26 -12.86
CA ASP A 116 -50.12 -10.90 -13.18
C ASP A 116 -50.01 -11.85 -14.38
N LYS A 117 -49.06 -11.61 -15.30
CA LYS A 117 -48.88 -12.37 -16.54
C LYS A 117 -47.43 -12.44 -17.00
N THR A 118 -47.13 -13.43 -17.83
CA THR A 118 -45.84 -13.61 -18.51
C THR A 118 -45.99 -13.65 -20.02
N ARG A 119 -44.95 -13.20 -20.73
CA ARG A 119 -44.73 -13.42 -22.17
C ARG A 119 -43.59 -14.39 -22.37
N PHE A 120 -43.79 -15.40 -23.23
CA PHE A 120 -42.73 -16.33 -23.59
C PHE A 120 -41.81 -15.70 -24.64
N ILE A 121 -40.64 -15.23 -24.22
CA ILE A 121 -39.62 -14.59 -25.07
C ILE A 121 -38.23 -15.10 -24.70
N TYR A 122 -37.35 -15.29 -25.70
CA TYR A 122 -35.96 -15.75 -25.50
C TYR A 122 -35.83 -17.05 -24.69
N ASP A 123 -36.73 -18.02 -24.91
CA ASP A 123 -36.82 -19.28 -24.16
C ASP A 123 -37.10 -19.11 -22.64
N VAL A 124 -37.77 -18.01 -22.26
CA VAL A 124 -38.10 -17.69 -20.86
C VAL A 124 -39.53 -17.12 -20.78
N HIS A 125 -40.27 -17.53 -19.75
CA HIS A 125 -41.51 -16.87 -19.34
C HIS A 125 -41.17 -15.56 -18.61
N TYR A 126 -41.17 -14.46 -19.35
CA TYR A 126 -40.77 -13.14 -18.89
C TYR A 126 -41.97 -12.37 -18.32
N ASN A 127 -41.84 -11.77 -17.16
CA ASN A 127 -42.95 -11.03 -16.55
C ASN A 127 -43.30 -9.75 -17.31
N ASP A 128 -44.59 -9.44 -17.34
CA ASP A 128 -45.12 -8.17 -17.84
C ASP A 128 -45.20 -7.14 -16.72
N ALA A 129 -44.75 -5.93 -17.02
CA ALA A 129 -44.79 -4.83 -16.06
C ALA A 129 -46.23 -4.33 -15.87
N THR A 130 -46.78 -4.49 -14.67
CA THR A 130 -48.02 -3.79 -14.26
C THR A 130 -47.73 -2.31 -13.98
N PRO A 131 -48.74 -1.42 -13.96
CA PRO A 131 -48.53 -0.01 -13.60
C PRO A 131 -47.86 0.19 -12.23
N LEU A 132 -48.18 -0.66 -11.25
CA LEU A 132 -47.52 -0.62 -9.94
C LEU A 132 -46.06 -1.08 -10.02
N TYR A 133 -45.77 -2.09 -10.84
CA TYR A 133 -44.39 -2.50 -11.11
C TYR A 133 -43.59 -1.41 -11.82
N ALA A 134 -44.21 -0.72 -12.79
CA ALA A 134 -43.60 0.42 -13.46
C ALA A 134 -43.22 1.52 -12.46
N PHE A 135 -44.12 1.85 -11.51
CA PHE A 135 -43.83 2.81 -10.44
C PHE A 135 -42.68 2.34 -9.53
N LEU A 136 -42.65 1.06 -9.16
CA LEU A 136 -41.54 0.47 -8.41
C LEU A 136 -40.21 0.62 -9.17
N VAL A 137 -40.18 0.32 -10.46
CA VAL A 137 -38.97 0.44 -11.30
C VAL A 137 -38.53 1.90 -11.44
N VAL A 138 -39.44 2.83 -11.67
CA VAL A 138 -39.10 4.26 -11.79
C VAL A 138 -38.53 4.81 -10.48
N SER A 139 -39.16 4.48 -9.34
CA SER A 139 -38.64 4.89 -8.02
C SER A 139 -37.31 4.20 -7.69
N TRP A 140 -37.12 2.94 -8.09
CA TRP A 140 -35.84 2.25 -7.99
C TRP A 140 -34.74 2.93 -8.82
N LEU A 141 -35.01 3.25 -10.09
CA LEU A 141 -34.07 3.96 -10.97
C LEU A 141 -33.74 5.34 -10.42
N PHE A 142 -34.72 6.04 -9.84
CA PHE A 142 -34.47 7.31 -9.17
C PHE A 142 -33.47 7.19 -8.02
N ILE A 143 -33.60 6.16 -7.16
CA ILE A 143 -32.67 5.91 -6.05
C ILE A 143 -31.26 5.58 -6.59
N VAL A 144 -31.16 4.78 -7.65
CA VAL A 144 -29.88 4.44 -8.28
C VAL A 144 -29.22 5.67 -8.90
N CYS A 145 -29.97 6.47 -9.66
CA CYS A 145 -29.47 7.71 -10.25
C CYS A 145 -29.05 8.72 -9.18
N LEU A 146 -29.81 8.86 -8.09
CA LEU A 146 -29.45 9.69 -6.94
C LEU A 146 -28.14 9.21 -6.29
N SER A 147 -27.96 7.90 -6.16
CA SER A 147 -26.74 7.29 -5.61
C SER A 147 -25.52 7.59 -6.49
N PHE A 148 -25.63 7.42 -7.80
CA PHE A 148 -24.57 7.80 -8.74
C PHE A 148 -24.29 9.29 -8.73
N PHE A 149 -25.32 10.13 -8.69
CA PHE A 149 -25.19 11.58 -8.62
C PHE A 149 -24.37 12.01 -7.40
N GLU A 150 -24.65 11.46 -6.21
CA GLU A 150 -23.90 11.79 -5.00
C GLU A 150 -22.43 11.34 -5.09
N VAL A 151 -22.17 10.13 -5.61
CA VAL A 151 -20.79 9.64 -5.77
C VAL A 151 -20.00 10.42 -6.85
N VAL A 152 -20.64 10.80 -7.96
CA VAL A 152 -20.02 11.62 -9.02
C VAL A 152 -19.77 13.05 -8.53
N ARG A 153 -20.70 13.62 -7.75
CA ARG A 153 -20.50 14.91 -7.08
C ARG A 153 -19.38 14.87 -6.03
N TYR A 154 -19.15 13.71 -5.43
CA TYR A 154 -18.05 13.50 -4.49
C TYR A 154 -16.68 13.39 -5.19
N LEU A 155 -16.62 12.90 -6.43
CA LEU A 155 -15.38 12.65 -7.17
C LEU A 155 -14.42 13.86 -7.24
N PRO A 156 -14.84 15.10 -7.58
CA PRO A 156 -13.94 16.25 -7.60
C PRO A 156 -13.31 16.59 -6.24
N LYS A 157 -13.93 16.18 -5.13
CA LYS A 157 -13.45 16.42 -3.76
C LYS A 157 -12.39 15.42 -3.31
N THR A 158 -12.15 14.37 -4.10
CA THR A 158 -11.24 13.28 -3.75
C THR A 158 -9.88 13.43 -4.43
N LYS A 159 -8.82 13.09 -3.69
CA LYS A 159 -7.42 13.05 -4.17
C LYS A 159 -6.79 11.69 -3.84
N GLY A 160 -5.65 11.38 -4.46
CA GLY A 160 -4.86 10.16 -4.19
C GLY A 160 -5.67 8.85 -4.26
N ILE A 161 -5.53 8.01 -3.24
CA ILE A 161 -6.21 6.71 -3.16
C ILE A 161 -7.73 6.83 -3.17
N LYS A 162 -8.30 7.84 -2.49
CA LYS A 162 -9.76 8.02 -2.38
C LYS A 162 -10.39 8.35 -3.74
N ARG A 163 -9.68 9.08 -4.61
CA ARG A 163 -10.12 9.35 -5.98
C ARG A 163 -10.19 8.07 -6.80
N THR A 164 -9.13 7.27 -6.71
CA THR A 164 -9.06 5.98 -7.40
C THR A 164 -10.16 5.04 -6.90
N GLN A 165 -10.33 4.91 -5.58
CA GLN A 165 -11.44 4.17 -4.96
C GLN A 165 -12.81 4.62 -5.48
N THR A 166 -13.03 5.94 -5.57
CA THR A 166 -14.30 6.51 -6.08
C THR A 166 -14.53 6.15 -7.55
N ILE A 167 -13.49 6.21 -8.40
CA ILE A 167 -13.58 5.79 -9.81
C ILE A 167 -13.91 4.30 -9.92
N TYR A 168 -13.29 3.44 -9.10
CA TYR A 168 -13.59 2.00 -9.10
C TYR A 168 -15.00 1.68 -8.59
N ILE A 169 -15.51 2.42 -7.60
CA ILE A 169 -16.92 2.34 -7.19
C ILE A 169 -17.82 2.73 -8.35
N ILE A 170 -17.59 3.90 -8.98
CA ILE A 170 -18.40 4.36 -10.12
C ILE A 170 -18.41 3.30 -11.23
N THR A 171 -17.23 2.92 -11.70
CA THR A 171 -17.09 2.00 -12.84
C THR A 171 -17.62 0.61 -12.52
N GLY A 172 -17.29 0.04 -11.36
CA GLY A 172 -17.78 -1.26 -10.94
C GLY A 172 -19.31 -1.29 -10.84
N PHE A 173 -19.90 -0.40 -10.05
CA PHE A 173 -21.35 -0.36 -9.89
C PHE A 173 -22.05 -0.01 -11.21
N LEU A 174 -21.51 0.88 -12.05
CA LEU A 174 -22.09 1.19 -13.36
C LEU A 174 -22.15 -0.04 -14.25
N VAL A 175 -21.06 -0.82 -14.32
CA VAL A 175 -21.02 -2.09 -15.07
C VAL A 175 -22.07 -3.09 -14.53
N GLY A 176 -22.22 -3.18 -13.22
CA GLY A 176 -23.22 -4.05 -12.58
C GLY A 176 -24.67 -3.60 -12.86
N PHE A 177 -24.96 -2.30 -12.70
CA PHE A 177 -26.30 -1.73 -12.92
C PHE A 177 -26.71 -1.75 -14.39
N LEU A 178 -25.80 -1.45 -15.33
CA LEU A 178 -26.08 -1.58 -16.76
C LEU A 178 -26.45 -3.02 -17.14
N GLY A 179 -25.79 -4.00 -16.52
CA GLY A 179 -26.10 -5.41 -16.68
C GLY A 179 -27.49 -5.76 -16.19
N GLY A 180 -27.78 -5.48 -14.91
CA GLY A 180 -29.08 -5.77 -14.31
C GLY A 180 -30.24 -4.99 -14.94
N ALA A 181 -30.03 -3.73 -15.31
CA ALA A 181 -31.07 -2.92 -15.96
C ALA A 181 -31.51 -3.47 -17.32
N SER A 182 -30.63 -4.22 -18.01
CA SER A 182 -31.00 -4.89 -19.26
C SER A 182 -32.14 -5.90 -19.09
N THR A 183 -32.36 -6.44 -17.89
CA THR A 183 -33.50 -7.34 -17.60
C THR A 183 -34.79 -6.58 -17.35
N LEU A 184 -34.76 -5.27 -17.14
CA LEU A 184 -36.01 -4.52 -16.94
C LEU A 184 -36.68 -4.25 -18.29
N ILE A 185 -35.89 -4.06 -19.34
CA ILE A 185 -36.35 -3.63 -20.68
C ILE A 185 -37.42 -4.56 -21.27
N PRO A 186 -37.27 -5.91 -21.25
CA PRO A 186 -38.27 -6.80 -21.84
C PRO A 186 -39.57 -6.88 -21.03
N MET A 187 -39.58 -6.47 -19.76
CA MET A 187 -40.81 -6.42 -18.94
C MET A 187 -41.78 -5.36 -19.47
N PHE A 188 -41.25 -4.29 -20.07
CA PHE A 188 -42.03 -3.20 -20.66
C PHE A 188 -42.40 -3.44 -22.13
N GLY A 189 -42.21 -4.65 -22.66
CA GLY A 189 -42.60 -5.02 -24.02
C GLY A 189 -41.58 -4.66 -25.10
N VAL A 190 -40.38 -4.22 -24.70
CA VAL A 190 -39.29 -3.92 -25.65
C VAL A 190 -38.41 -5.15 -25.82
N ASN A 191 -38.35 -5.68 -27.04
CA ASN A 191 -37.59 -6.89 -27.36
C ASN A 191 -36.07 -6.63 -27.38
N LEU A 192 -35.43 -6.65 -26.21
CA LEU A 192 -33.98 -6.66 -26.04
C LEU A 192 -33.54 -7.95 -25.35
N PRO A 193 -32.58 -8.72 -25.89
CA PRO A 193 -32.09 -9.92 -25.22
C PRO A 193 -31.47 -9.56 -23.85
N PRO A 194 -31.92 -10.17 -22.73
CA PRO A 194 -31.43 -9.85 -21.38
C PRO A 194 -30.07 -10.51 -21.09
N LEU A 195 -29.08 -10.25 -21.96
CA LEU A 195 -27.71 -10.77 -21.85
C LEU A 195 -26.81 -9.91 -20.95
N GLY A 196 -27.28 -8.77 -20.46
CA GLY A 196 -26.49 -7.88 -19.61
C GLY A 196 -26.09 -8.49 -18.27
N ASN A 197 -26.76 -9.56 -17.81
CA ASN A 197 -26.41 -10.29 -16.58
C ASN A 197 -24.94 -10.77 -16.55
N PHE A 198 -24.32 -11.01 -17.71
CA PHE A 198 -22.92 -11.38 -17.82
C PHE A 198 -21.95 -10.26 -17.41
N THR A 199 -22.40 -9.01 -17.26
CA THR A 199 -21.56 -7.93 -16.73
C THR A 199 -21.45 -7.96 -15.20
N ILE A 200 -22.34 -8.66 -14.49
CA ILE A 200 -22.30 -8.72 -13.01
C ILE A 200 -21.06 -9.46 -12.48
N PRO A 201 -20.62 -10.58 -13.07
CA PRO A 201 -19.32 -11.16 -12.75
C PRO A 201 -18.15 -10.20 -13.00
N ILE A 202 -18.25 -9.33 -14.02
CA ILE A 202 -17.25 -8.28 -14.28
C ILE A 202 -17.28 -7.25 -13.15
N TYR A 203 -18.45 -6.83 -12.69
CA TYR A 203 -18.60 -6.02 -11.47
C TYR A 203 -17.93 -6.68 -10.25
N CYS A 204 -18.13 -7.98 -10.03
CA CYS A 204 -17.51 -8.70 -8.92
C CYS A 204 -15.97 -8.66 -9.02
N LEU A 205 -15.41 -8.81 -10.23
CA LEU A 205 -13.97 -8.70 -10.48
C LEU A 205 -13.45 -7.28 -10.20
N ILE A 206 -14.13 -6.25 -10.73
CA ILE A 206 -13.76 -4.85 -10.53
C ILE A 206 -13.82 -4.49 -9.04
N SER A 207 -14.91 -4.86 -8.37
CA SER A 207 -15.11 -4.60 -6.94
C SER A 207 -14.07 -5.30 -6.10
N THR A 208 -13.78 -6.57 -6.38
CA THR A 208 -12.75 -7.33 -5.66
C THR A 208 -11.36 -6.75 -5.90
N TYR A 209 -11.04 -6.34 -7.13
CA TYR A 209 -9.80 -5.62 -7.41
C TYR A 209 -9.72 -4.31 -6.64
N ALA A 210 -10.80 -3.52 -6.59
CA ALA A 210 -10.85 -2.26 -5.86
C ALA A 210 -10.63 -2.45 -4.35
N ILE A 211 -11.33 -3.44 -3.78
CA ILE A 211 -11.21 -3.87 -2.39
C ILE A 211 -9.77 -4.20 -2.03
N LEU A 212 -9.13 -5.02 -2.88
CA LEU A 212 -7.83 -5.58 -2.56
C LEU A 212 -6.68 -4.64 -2.92
N ARG A 213 -6.69 -4.01 -4.10
CA ARG A 213 -5.56 -3.18 -4.54
C ARG A 213 -5.54 -1.81 -3.86
N TYR A 214 -6.70 -1.18 -3.72
CA TYR A 214 -6.80 0.21 -3.27
C TYR A 214 -7.33 0.34 -1.85
N ARG A 215 -7.33 -0.75 -1.07
CA ARG A 215 -7.80 -0.74 0.32
C ARG A 215 -9.16 -0.04 0.46
N LEU A 216 -10.07 -0.31 -0.49
CA LEU A 216 -11.47 0.13 -0.35
C LEU A 216 -12.02 -0.35 1.01
N MET A 217 -11.42 -1.43 1.53
CA MET A 217 -11.77 -2.16 2.73
C MET A 217 -10.49 -2.68 3.40
N ASP A 218 -10.37 -2.49 4.72
CA ASP A 218 -9.21 -2.95 5.50
C ASP A 218 -9.31 -4.47 5.74
N ILE A 219 -8.49 -5.25 5.03
CA ILE A 219 -8.51 -6.72 5.00
C ILE A 219 -7.07 -7.23 5.09
N ASN A 220 -6.80 -8.16 6.04
CA ASN A 220 -5.46 -8.73 6.27
C ASN A 220 -4.82 -9.30 4.99
N LEU A 221 -3.49 -9.14 4.83
CA LEU A 221 -2.74 -9.52 3.62
C LEU A 221 -2.88 -11.00 3.22
N VAL A 222 -2.89 -11.92 4.20
CA VAL A 222 -3.06 -13.38 3.95
C VAL A 222 -4.44 -13.69 3.36
N LEU A 223 -5.45 -12.89 3.74
CA LEU A 223 -6.83 -13.03 3.27
C LEU A 223 -7.00 -12.45 1.87
N ARG A 224 -6.24 -11.39 1.52
CA ARG A 224 -6.17 -10.85 0.15
C ARG A 224 -5.73 -11.91 -0.85
N LYS A 225 -4.72 -12.73 -0.51
CA LYS A 225 -4.28 -13.90 -1.31
C LYS A 225 -5.40 -14.91 -1.50
N SER A 226 -5.98 -15.38 -0.40
CA SER A 226 -7.03 -16.40 -0.44
C SER A 226 -8.30 -15.95 -1.18
N MET A 227 -8.69 -14.66 -1.06
CA MET A 227 -9.85 -14.07 -1.76
C MET A 227 -9.67 -14.03 -3.28
N VAL A 228 -8.52 -13.54 -3.76
CA VAL A 228 -8.25 -13.46 -5.21
C VAL A 228 -8.30 -14.85 -5.82
N TYR A 229 -7.64 -15.82 -5.18
CA TYR A 229 -7.61 -17.19 -5.68
C TYR A 229 -9.00 -17.83 -5.69
N SER A 230 -9.78 -17.69 -4.61
CA SER A 230 -11.10 -18.31 -4.50
C SER A 230 -12.10 -17.70 -5.50
N LEU A 231 -12.12 -16.38 -5.64
CA LEU A 231 -13.04 -15.70 -6.57
C LEU A 231 -12.63 -15.93 -8.03
N SER A 232 -11.33 -15.83 -8.33
CA SER A 232 -10.82 -16.07 -9.68
C SER A 232 -11.06 -17.52 -10.11
N ALA A 233 -10.82 -18.49 -9.21
CA ALA A 233 -11.14 -19.89 -9.47
C ALA A 233 -12.65 -20.13 -9.63
N GLY A 234 -13.49 -19.51 -8.79
CA GLY A 234 -14.95 -19.62 -8.87
C GLY A 234 -15.50 -19.07 -10.18
N ILE A 235 -15.13 -17.83 -10.56
CA ILE A 235 -15.57 -17.20 -11.81
C ILE A 235 -15.07 -17.99 -13.02
N LEU A 236 -13.82 -18.43 -13.00
CA LEU A 236 -13.26 -19.23 -14.08
C LEU A 236 -14.02 -20.56 -14.23
N THR A 237 -14.27 -21.25 -13.12
CA THR A 237 -15.01 -22.52 -13.11
C THR A 237 -16.42 -22.31 -13.64
N SER A 238 -17.12 -21.27 -13.18
CA SER A 238 -18.46 -20.92 -13.67
C SER A 238 -18.46 -20.63 -15.18
N LEU A 239 -17.54 -19.79 -15.66
CA LEU A 239 -17.40 -19.47 -17.09
C LEU A 239 -17.13 -20.74 -17.92
N PHE A 240 -16.32 -21.65 -17.39
CA PHE A 240 -16.00 -22.90 -18.06
C PHE A 240 -17.20 -23.84 -18.15
N VAL A 241 -17.97 -23.97 -17.05
CA VAL A 241 -19.23 -24.72 -17.04
C VAL A 241 -20.20 -24.16 -18.09
N VAL A 242 -20.28 -22.83 -18.24
CA VAL A 242 -21.08 -22.21 -19.31
C VAL A 242 -20.58 -22.59 -20.69
N ILE A 243 -19.27 -22.49 -20.95
CA ILE A 243 -18.69 -22.86 -22.24
C ILE A 243 -19.01 -24.33 -22.56
N ILE A 244 -18.90 -25.24 -21.59
CA ILE A 244 -19.28 -26.66 -21.75
C ILE A 244 -20.74 -26.76 -22.17
N ILE A 245 -21.65 -26.14 -21.43
CA ILE A 245 -23.10 -26.23 -21.69
C ILE A 245 -23.44 -25.64 -23.07
N THR A 246 -22.90 -24.47 -23.40
CA THR A 246 -23.17 -23.79 -24.68
C THR A 246 -22.58 -24.54 -25.86
N MET A 247 -21.32 -25.01 -25.77
CA MET A 247 -20.71 -25.81 -26.83
C MET A 247 -21.42 -27.15 -27.00
N THR A 248 -21.79 -27.81 -25.91
CA THR A 248 -22.57 -29.05 -25.95
C THR A 248 -23.88 -28.84 -26.70
N LYS A 249 -24.62 -27.77 -26.38
CA LYS A 249 -25.87 -27.43 -27.06
C LYS A 249 -25.63 -27.15 -28.55
N PHE A 250 -24.65 -26.29 -28.86
CA PHE A 250 -24.31 -25.93 -30.23
C PHE A 250 -23.95 -27.15 -31.10
N PHE A 251 -23.09 -28.04 -30.61
CA PHE A 251 -22.70 -29.24 -31.35
C PHE A 251 -23.84 -30.27 -31.43
N SER A 252 -24.69 -30.37 -30.40
CA SER A 252 -25.87 -31.25 -30.44
C SER A 252 -26.88 -30.78 -31.49
N ASP A 253 -27.09 -29.47 -31.59
CA ASP A 253 -28.01 -28.86 -32.57
C ASP A 253 -27.43 -28.93 -33.99
N LEU A 254 -26.11 -28.72 -34.16
CA LEU A 254 -25.44 -28.74 -35.47
C LEU A 254 -25.30 -30.16 -36.04
N ALA A 255 -24.98 -31.14 -35.19
CA ALA A 255 -24.77 -32.52 -35.63
C ALA A 255 -26.08 -33.29 -35.81
N GLY A 256 -27.22 -32.79 -35.30
CA GLY A 256 -28.51 -33.47 -35.38
C GLY A 256 -28.59 -34.79 -34.60
N VAL A 257 -27.56 -35.12 -33.80
CA VAL A 257 -27.47 -36.37 -33.03
C VAL A 257 -27.31 -36.04 -31.55
N ARG A 258 -28.22 -36.54 -30.71
CA ARG A 258 -28.06 -36.61 -29.24
C ARG A 258 -27.02 -37.66 -28.83
N SER A 259 -25.84 -37.66 -29.45
CA SER A 259 -24.84 -38.68 -29.16
C SER A 259 -24.02 -38.26 -27.94
N TYR A 260 -24.09 -39.08 -26.89
CA TYR A 260 -23.25 -38.95 -25.69
C TYR A 260 -21.74 -38.94 -26.02
N THR A 261 -21.33 -39.40 -27.21
CA THR A 261 -19.94 -39.33 -27.68
C THR A 261 -19.45 -37.91 -27.94
N ILE A 262 -20.28 -37.04 -28.52
CA ILE A 262 -19.92 -35.63 -28.76
C ILE A 262 -19.77 -34.91 -27.42
N LEU A 263 -20.66 -35.21 -26.47
CA LEU A 263 -20.58 -34.70 -25.09
C LEU A 263 -19.26 -35.13 -24.42
N ALA A 264 -18.90 -36.40 -24.53
CA ALA A 264 -17.66 -36.94 -23.94
C ALA A 264 -16.40 -36.30 -24.55
N ILE A 265 -16.37 -36.11 -25.88
CA ILE A 265 -15.24 -35.48 -26.57
C ILE A 265 -15.13 -34.00 -26.20
N ALA A 266 -16.24 -33.26 -26.22
CA ALA A 266 -16.25 -31.84 -25.86
C ALA A 266 -15.82 -31.64 -24.40
N SER A 267 -16.34 -32.45 -23.46
CA SER A 267 -15.94 -32.37 -22.05
C SER A 267 -14.47 -32.74 -21.83
N LEU A 268 -13.92 -33.70 -22.58
CA LEU A 268 -12.50 -34.05 -22.53
C LEU A 268 -11.60 -32.91 -23.04
N ILE A 269 -11.90 -32.34 -24.22
CA ILE A 269 -11.17 -31.20 -24.78
C ILE A 269 -11.17 -30.03 -23.80
N ILE A 270 -12.34 -29.76 -23.23
CA ILE A 270 -12.53 -28.68 -22.27
C ILE A 270 -11.74 -28.98 -20.98
N ALA A 271 -11.79 -30.18 -20.42
CA ALA A 271 -10.97 -30.56 -19.26
C ALA A 271 -9.46 -30.38 -19.50
N ILE A 272 -8.97 -30.72 -20.70
CA ILE A 272 -7.57 -30.52 -21.10
C ILE A 272 -7.23 -29.02 -21.18
N LEU A 273 -8.12 -28.19 -21.74
CA LEU A 273 -7.94 -26.73 -21.86
C LEU A 273 -8.09 -25.99 -20.52
N PHE A 274 -8.76 -26.58 -19.53
CA PHE A 274 -9.03 -25.95 -18.23
C PHE A 274 -7.74 -25.57 -17.53
N ASN A 275 -6.85 -26.55 -17.36
CA ASN A 275 -5.63 -26.39 -16.58
C ASN A 275 -4.70 -25.30 -17.15
N PRO A 276 -4.37 -25.28 -18.46
CA PRO A 276 -3.52 -24.23 -19.02
C PRO A 276 -4.19 -22.85 -19.00
N LEU A 277 -5.50 -22.75 -19.25
CA LEU A 277 -6.22 -21.47 -19.21
C LEU A 277 -6.30 -20.92 -17.78
N ARG A 278 -6.64 -21.78 -16.81
CA ARG A 278 -6.64 -21.47 -15.38
C ARG A 278 -5.27 -20.96 -14.94
N ASN A 279 -4.20 -21.68 -15.29
CA ASN A 279 -2.85 -21.31 -14.88
C ASN A 279 -2.38 -20.00 -15.54
N LYS A 280 -2.75 -19.73 -16.80
CA LYS A 280 -2.47 -18.43 -17.45
C LYS A 280 -3.20 -17.29 -16.74
N ILE A 281 -4.48 -17.46 -16.45
CA ILE A 281 -5.28 -16.43 -15.76
C ILE A 281 -4.78 -16.23 -14.34
N GLN A 282 -4.45 -17.29 -13.61
CA GLN A 282 -3.80 -17.19 -12.30
C GLN A 282 -2.49 -16.41 -12.37
N ARG A 283 -1.60 -16.73 -13.32
CA ARG A 283 -0.34 -15.97 -13.48
C ARG A 283 -0.56 -14.50 -13.85
N LEU A 284 -1.56 -14.19 -14.68
CA LEU A 284 -1.92 -12.81 -15.02
C LEU A 284 -2.42 -12.06 -13.79
N VAL A 285 -3.28 -12.70 -13.01
CA VAL A 285 -3.77 -12.21 -11.73
C VAL A 285 -2.58 -12.01 -10.78
N ASP A 286 -1.69 -12.98 -10.61
CA ASP A 286 -0.52 -12.86 -9.73
C ASP A 286 0.40 -11.73 -10.15
N LYS A 287 0.69 -11.60 -11.45
CA LYS A 287 1.52 -10.51 -11.97
C LYS A 287 0.90 -9.12 -11.75
N ARG A 288 -0.43 -9.03 -11.76
CA ARG A 288 -1.18 -7.76 -11.60
C ARG A 288 -1.47 -7.42 -10.12
N PHE A 289 -1.71 -8.43 -9.29
CA PHE A 289 -2.11 -8.30 -7.88
C PHE A 289 -0.92 -8.46 -6.91
N TYR A 290 0.02 -9.35 -7.19
CA TYR A 290 1.24 -9.62 -6.40
C TYR A 290 2.48 -9.17 -7.18
N LYS A 291 2.62 -7.85 -7.35
CA LYS A 291 3.89 -7.26 -7.77
C LYS A 291 4.85 -7.41 -6.57
N ARG A 292 5.88 -8.27 -6.71
CA ARG A 292 6.93 -8.65 -5.72
C ARG A 292 6.53 -8.41 -4.25
N SER A 293 6.00 -9.45 -3.60
CA SER A 293 6.05 -9.52 -2.14
C SER A 293 7.52 -9.62 -1.77
N TYR A 294 8.17 -8.50 -1.44
CA TYR A 294 9.47 -8.56 -0.79
C TYR A 294 9.30 -9.41 0.47
N ASP A 295 10.22 -10.35 0.70
CA ASP A 295 10.25 -11.06 1.96
C ASP A 295 10.83 -10.11 3.01
N TYR A 296 9.98 -9.20 3.50
CA TYR A 296 10.34 -8.18 4.49
C TYR A 296 10.96 -8.81 5.73
N TYR A 297 10.52 -10.01 6.10
CA TYR A 297 11.09 -10.74 7.22
C TYR A 297 12.55 -11.08 6.98
N SER A 298 12.87 -11.67 5.83
CA SER A 298 14.26 -11.95 5.44
C SER A 298 15.12 -10.68 5.33
N THR A 299 14.56 -9.59 4.79
CA THR A 299 15.24 -8.30 4.67
C THR A 299 15.58 -7.71 6.04
N ILE A 300 14.62 -7.68 6.98
CA ILE A 300 14.84 -7.17 8.34
C ILE A 300 15.88 -8.01 9.08
N GLN A 301 15.85 -9.33 8.93
CA GLN A 301 16.84 -10.22 9.56
C GLN A 301 18.25 -9.99 9.01
N GLN A 302 18.38 -9.78 7.69
CA GLN A 302 19.64 -9.41 7.05
C GLN A 302 20.12 -8.04 7.53
N VAL A 303 19.23 -7.04 7.62
CA VAL A 303 19.55 -5.69 8.13
C VAL A 303 20.09 -5.78 9.54
N SER A 304 19.38 -6.45 10.44
CA SER A 304 19.74 -6.53 11.86
C SER A 304 21.11 -7.21 12.05
N SER A 305 21.34 -8.36 11.38
CA SER A 305 22.63 -9.07 11.46
C SER A 305 23.79 -8.28 10.87
N THR A 306 23.57 -7.59 9.75
CA THR A 306 24.61 -6.80 9.08
C THR A 306 24.96 -5.56 9.91
N LEU A 307 23.95 -4.80 10.35
CA LEU A 307 24.14 -3.59 11.15
C LEU A 307 24.82 -3.86 12.50
N ALA A 308 24.56 -5.02 13.12
CA ALA A 308 25.17 -5.38 14.40
C ALA A 308 26.71 -5.46 14.35
N THR A 309 27.29 -5.64 13.16
CA THR A 309 28.73 -5.74 12.96
C THR A 309 29.37 -4.44 12.46
N MET A 310 28.57 -3.39 12.24
CA MET A 310 29.05 -2.12 11.71
C MET A 310 29.31 -1.10 12.83
N PHE A 311 30.53 -0.58 12.88
CA PHE A 311 30.93 0.44 13.86
C PHE A 311 31.28 1.80 13.23
N ASN A 312 31.06 1.95 11.92
CA ASN A 312 31.34 3.17 11.17
C ASN A 312 30.04 3.81 10.67
N ARG A 313 29.79 5.07 11.07
CA ARG A 313 28.59 5.84 10.70
C ARG A 313 28.36 5.86 9.19
N ASN A 314 29.38 6.24 8.41
CA ASN A 314 29.25 6.40 6.96
C ASN A 314 28.95 5.07 6.25
N SER A 315 29.48 3.97 6.78
CA SER A 315 29.19 2.62 6.27
C SER A 315 27.74 2.22 6.52
N ILE A 316 27.19 2.55 7.70
CA ILE A 316 25.78 2.31 8.04
C ILE A 316 24.85 3.12 7.12
N LEU A 317 25.13 4.42 6.94
CA LEU A 317 24.35 5.31 6.07
C LEU A 317 24.32 4.78 4.64
N LYS A 318 25.48 4.41 4.09
CA LYS A 318 25.61 3.87 2.73
C LYS A 318 24.85 2.55 2.58
N PHE A 319 24.99 1.63 3.53
CA PHE A 319 24.33 0.33 3.49
C PHE A 319 22.81 0.46 3.49
N ILE A 320 22.24 1.20 4.45
CA ILE A 320 20.79 1.36 4.56
C ILE A 320 20.25 2.16 3.37
N GLY A 321 20.95 3.20 2.93
CA GLY A 321 20.51 3.99 1.79
C GLY A 321 20.44 3.17 0.50
N ASN A 322 21.47 2.35 0.24
CA ASN A 322 21.48 1.43 -0.91
C ASN A 322 20.38 0.38 -0.80
N LEU A 323 20.22 -0.23 0.38
CA LEU A 323 19.19 -1.24 0.59
C LEU A 323 17.79 -0.68 0.35
N LEU A 324 17.47 0.48 0.92
CA LEU A 324 16.16 1.11 0.73
C LEU A 324 15.93 1.51 -0.74
N TYR A 325 16.96 2.05 -1.40
CA TYR A 325 16.91 2.42 -2.81
C TYR A 325 16.61 1.21 -3.71
N GLU A 326 17.31 0.09 -3.50
CA GLU A 326 17.19 -1.13 -4.32
C GLU A 326 15.93 -1.93 -4.01
N VAL A 327 15.65 -2.20 -2.72
CA VAL A 327 14.53 -3.04 -2.29
C VAL A 327 13.20 -2.36 -2.61
N LEU A 328 13.08 -1.06 -2.36
CA LEU A 328 11.82 -0.35 -2.62
C LEU A 328 11.73 0.19 -4.05
N GLY A 329 12.83 0.20 -4.80
CA GLY A 329 12.91 0.72 -6.16
C GLY A 329 12.54 2.19 -6.21
N LEU A 330 13.31 3.03 -5.52
CA LEU A 330 13.00 4.45 -5.29
C LEU A 330 13.64 5.36 -6.34
N GLU A 331 13.06 6.54 -6.55
CA GLU A 331 13.69 7.61 -7.35
C GLU A 331 14.95 8.17 -6.66
N GLY A 332 14.97 8.18 -5.32
CA GLY A 332 16.11 8.55 -4.52
C GLY A 332 15.89 8.36 -3.02
N VAL A 333 16.97 8.44 -2.25
CA VAL A 333 16.99 8.40 -0.79
C VAL A 333 17.98 9.45 -0.30
N TYR A 334 17.59 10.21 0.71
CA TYR A 334 18.45 11.13 1.45
C TYR A 334 18.48 10.76 2.92
N MET A 335 19.66 10.86 3.54
CA MET A 335 19.79 10.82 4.99
C MET A 335 20.31 12.14 5.48
N ILE A 336 19.64 12.67 6.51
CA ILE A 336 19.85 14.00 7.04
C ILE A 336 20.22 13.82 8.52
N ALA A 337 21.30 14.45 8.98
CA ALA A 337 21.79 14.35 10.35
C ALA A 337 21.56 15.67 11.09
N ALA A 338 21.23 15.60 12.38
CA ALA A 338 21.16 16.78 13.23
C ALA A 338 22.56 17.40 13.41
N VAL A 339 22.63 18.73 13.30
CA VAL A 339 23.80 19.56 13.61
C VAL A 339 23.41 20.51 14.74
N PRO A 340 23.47 20.07 16.01
CA PRO A 340 22.93 20.83 17.14
C PRO A 340 23.58 22.21 17.33
N ALA A 341 24.84 22.36 16.93
CA ALA A 341 25.56 23.64 17.04
C ALA A 341 24.95 24.73 16.13
N GLU A 342 24.30 24.34 15.04
CA GLU A 342 23.77 25.23 14.02
C GLU A 342 22.23 25.30 14.03
N GLY A 343 21.56 24.43 14.80
CA GLY A 343 20.10 24.37 14.87
C GLY A 343 19.45 23.91 13.56
N ILE A 344 20.15 23.07 12.80
CA ILE A 344 19.71 22.54 11.50
C ILE A 344 19.93 21.03 11.40
N TYR A 345 19.27 20.43 10.41
CA TYR A 345 19.49 19.07 9.97
C TYR A 345 20.05 19.10 8.54
N GLU A 346 21.25 18.56 8.32
CA GLU A 346 21.93 18.60 7.02
C GLU A 346 22.00 17.24 6.33
N ALA A 347 21.89 17.22 5.01
CA ALA A 347 22.06 16.01 4.21
C ALA A 347 23.50 15.48 4.31
N VAL A 348 23.66 14.24 4.79
CA VAL A 348 24.94 13.54 4.96
C VAL A 348 25.12 12.36 4.00
N TYR A 349 24.02 11.89 3.40
CA TYR A 349 24.05 10.85 2.38
C TYR A 349 22.93 11.06 1.36
N GLN A 350 23.21 10.74 0.10
CA GLN A 350 22.23 10.71 -0.98
C GLN A 350 22.49 9.50 -1.87
N ILE A 351 21.43 8.83 -2.33
CA ILE A 351 21.48 7.94 -3.49
C ILE A 351 20.31 8.23 -4.40
N ASN A 352 20.58 8.28 -5.69
CA ASN A 352 19.58 8.40 -6.75
C ASN A 352 20.08 7.62 -7.99
N LYS A 353 19.45 7.83 -9.14
CA LYS A 353 19.87 7.21 -10.42
C LYS A 353 21.34 7.48 -10.81
N ASP A 354 21.96 8.54 -10.29
CA ASP A 354 23.33 8.96 -10.58
C ASP A 354 24.35 8.34 -9.60
N GLY A 355 23.89 7.47 -8.68
CA GLY A 355 24.69 6.75 -7.70
C GLY A 355 24.62 7.30 -6.27
N GLY A 356 25.27 6.59 -5.34
CA GLY A 356 25.34 6.97 -3.92
C GLY A 356 26.53 7.89 -3.62
N ARG A 357 26.30 8.98 -2.86
CA ARG A 357 27.29 9.98 -2.45
C ARG A 357 27.20 10.26 -0.95
N ILE A 358 28.36 10.29 -0.29
CA ILE A 358 28.51 10.77 1.10
C ILE A 358 28.78 12.27 1.05
N ASP A 359 28.22 13.02 2.01
CA ASP A 359 28.31 14.48 2.10
C ASP A 359 27.88 15.20 0.80
N PRO A 360 26.63 15.00 0.33
CA PRO A 360 26.16 15.58 -0.92
C PRO A 360 26.09 17.11 -0.86
N LEU A 361 26.51 17.76 -1.94
CA LEU A 361 26.40 19.19 -2.16
C LEU A 361 25.39 19.49 -3.27
N THR A 362 24.67 20.61 -3.16
CA THR A 362 23.85 21.19 -4.22
C THR A 362 24.72 21.75 -5.35
N GLU A 363 24.10 22.12 -6.47
CA GLU A 363 24.80 22.76 -7.60
C GLU A 363 25.51 24.06 -7.17
N ASP A 364 24.96 24.77 -6.18
CA ASP A 364 25.56 25.98 -5.58
C ASP A 364 26.64 25.69 -4.52
N GLY A 365 27.03 24.42 -4.34
CA GLY A 365 28.04 24.00 -3.38
C GLY A 365 27.59 24.03 -1.91
N LYS A 366 26.29 24.13 -1.64
CA LYS A 366 25.74 24.12 -0.27
C LYS A 366 25.12 22.77 0.08
N ARG A 367 25.00 22.46 1.37
CA ARG A 367 24.23 21.28 1.82
C ARG A 367 22.75 21.61 1.88
N MET A 368 21.93 20.66 1.45
CA MET A 368 20.49 20.75 1.67
C MET A 368 20.18 20.53 3.15
N ASN A 369 19.26 21.31 3.71
CA ASN A 369 18.95 21.26 5.13
C ASN A 369 17.45 21.43 5.45
N ILE A 370 17.11 21.08 6.68
CA ILE A 370 15.82 21.31 7.34
C ILE A 370 16.10 22.06 8.64
N ASP A 371 15.34 23.13 8.92
CA ASP A 371 15.49 23.92 10.15
C ASP A 371 14.97 23.13 11.36
N GLU A 372 15.64 23.19 12.51
CA GLU A 372 15.16 22.53 13.74
C GLU A 372 13.79 23.06 14.21
N LYS A 373 13.43 24.27 13.82
CA LYS A 373 12.12 24.89 14.11
C LYS A 373 11.03 24.46 13.14
N SER A 374 11.32 23.61 12.15
CA SER A 374 10.32 23.23 11.16
C SER A 374 9.17 22.45 11.78
N GLY A 375 7.99 22.55 11.14
CA GLY A 375 6.80 21.80 11.53
C GLY A 375 7.05 20.29 11.68
N ALA A 376 7.96 19.72 10.88
CA ALA A 376 8.23 18.28 10.88
C ALA A 376 8.95 17.86 12.18
N ILE A 377 9.98 18.61 12.57
CA ILE A 377 10.75 18.34 13.79
C ILE A 377 9.88 18.50 15.04
N LYS A 378 9.06 19.56 15.07
CA LYS A 378 8.10 19.79 16.17
C LYS A 378 7.07 18.67 16.29
N LEU A 379 6.61 18.12 15.17
CA LEU A 379 5.71 16.97 15.17
C LEU A 379 6.43 15.72 15.68
N PHE A 380 7.66 15.49 15.26
CA PHE A 380 8.45 14.34 15.72
C PHE A 380 8.80 14.38 17.21
N ALA A 381 8.91 15.57 17.79
CA ALA A 381 9.03 15.73 19.23
C ALA A 381 7.78 15.25 20.01
N ARG A 382 6.62 15.17 19.35
CA ARG A 382 5.34 14.75 19.95
C ARG A 382 4.91 13.33 19.54
N SER A 383 5.27 12.91 18.34
CA SER A 383 4.90 11.59 17.77
C SER A 383 6.09 10.97 17.04
N ARG A 384 6.24 9.64 17.07
CA ARG A 384 7.29 8.96 16.31
C ARG A 384 6.83 8.50 14.92
N ASP A 385 5.68 9.00 14.48
CA ASP A 385 5.01 8.56 13.27
C ASP A 385 5.83 8.92 12.03
N ILE A 386 5.88 8.01 11.05
CA ILE A 386 6.42 8.29 9.73
C ILE A 386 5.44 9.20 8.99
N ILE A 387 5.94 10.23 8.32
CA ILE A 387 5.10 11.13 7.51
C ILE A 387 5.11 10.65 6.06
N VAL A 388 3.93 10.42 5.51
CA VAL A 388 3.72 10.00 4.13
C VAL A 388 2.93 11.06 3.38
N LYS A 389 3.40 11.46 2.20
CA LYS A 389 2.74 12.43 1.31
C LYS A 389 1.27 12.14 1.08
N ASP A 390 0.93 10.87 0.86
CA ASP A 390 -0.44 10.44 0.60
C ASP A 390 -1.38 10.63 1.80
N GLU A 391 -0.84 10.82 3.01
CA GLU A 391 -1.57 11.06 4.25
C GLU A 391 -1.64 12.55 4.62
N LEU A 392 -1.23 13.46 3.72
CA LEU A 392 -1.27 14.91 3.97
C LEU A 392 -2.64 15.41 4.46
N PRO A 393 -3.80 14.95 3.96
CA PRO A 393 -5.09 15.39 4.49
C PRO A 393 -5.34 14.99 5.97
N LEU A 394 -4.86 13.81 6.38
CA LEU A 394 -4.94 13.36 7.77
C LEU A 394 -3.98 14.17 8.65
N LEU A 395 -2.82 14.52 8.09
CA LEU A 395 -1.85 15.40 8.74
C LEU A 395 -2.44 16.81 8.94
N GLU A 396 -3.09 17.39 7.93
CA GLU A 396 -3.77 18.69 8.01
C GLU A 396 -4.82 18.72 9.14
N GLU A 397 -5.56 17.63 9.34
CA GLU A 397 -6.52 17.51 10.45
C GLU A 397 -5.83 17.46 11.82
N LYS A 398 -4.66 16.80 11.91
CA LYS A 398 -3.89 16.66 13.16
C LYS A 398 -3.15 17.94 13.57
N VAL A 399 -2.50 18.63 12.63
CA VAL A 399 -1.57 19.74 12.95
C VAL A 399 -2.01 21.10 12.39
N GLY A 400 -3.09 21.15 11.62
CA GLY A 400 -3.52 22.35 10.91
C GLY A 400 -2.84 22.49 9.55
N ARG A 401 -3.51 23.20 8.63
CA ARG A 401 -3.10 23.31 7.24
C ARG A 401 -1.73 23.99 7.06
N ASP A 402 -1.48 25.09 7.76
CA ASP A 402 -0.24 25.86 7.60
C ASP A 402 1.00 25.04 7.98
N VAL A 403 0.91 24.28 9.07
CA VAL A 403 1.99 23.40 9.54
C VAL A 403 2.19 22.22 8.61
N ALA A 404 1.11 21.63 8.10
CA ALA A 404 1.20 20.55 7.12
C ALA A 404 1.83 21.01 5.79
N GLU A 405 1.52 22.22 5.32
CA GLU A 405 2.15 22.81 4.13
C GLU A 405 3.65 23.11 4.36
N GLU A 406 4.03 23.55 5.57
CA GLU A 406 5.44 23.73 5.94
C GLU A 406 6.22 22.41 5.92
N ILE A 407 5.68 21.36 6.56
CA ILE A 407 6.24 20.00 6.53
C ILE A 407 6.40 19.52 5.09
N TRP A 408 5.39 19.76 4.25
CA TRP A 408 5.44 19.33 2.87
C TRP A 408 6.54 20.02 2.08
N LYS A 409 6.74 21.33 2.27
CA LYS A 409 7.85 22.06 1.64
C LYS A 409 9.21 21.48 2.02
N ASP A 410 9.38 21.03 3.26
CA ASP A 410 10.63 20.40 3.68
C ASP A 410 10.87 19.07 2.97
N ILE A 411 9.84 18.24 2.80
CA ILE A 411 9.95 16.97 2.08
C ILE A 411 10.17 17.19 0.58
N GLU A 412 9.46 18.16 -0.01
CA GLU A 412 9.50 18.48 -1.43
C GLU A 412 10.87 19.00 -1.89
N LYS A 413 11.61 19.73 -1.03
CA LYS A 413 13.00 20.14 -1.30
C LYS A 413 13.86 18.96 -1.73
N PHE A 414 13.67 17.79 -1.13
CA PHE A 414 14.40 16.56 -1.42
C PHE A 414 13.73 15.67 -2.48
N LYS A 415 12.69 16.16 -3.16
CA LYS A 415 11.81 15.36 -4.04
C LYS A 415 11.27 14.12 -3.33
N GLY A 416 11.02 14.24 -2.02
CA GLY A 416 10.56 13.16 -1.17
C GLY A 416 9.06 12.92 -1.24
N GLU A 417 8.66 11.73 -0.83
CA GLU A 417 7.27 11.35 -0.56
C GLU A 417 7.09 10.76 0.84
N VAL A 418 8.17 10.31 1.50
CA VAL A 418 8.13 9.79 2.87
C VAL A 418 9.26 10.42 3.68
N LEU A 419 8.95 10.84 4.92
CA LEU A 419 9.90 11.37 5.89
C LEU A 419 9.87 10.50 7.16
N ILE A 420 11.02 9.93 7.50
CA ILE A 420 11.17 8.95 8.59
C ILE A 420 12.09 9.54 9.65
N PRO A 421 11.63 9.68 10.91
CA PRO A 421 12.50 10.10 12.01
C PRO A 421 13.30 8.93 12.58
N ILE A 422 14.56 9.17 12.91
CA ILE A 422 15.42 8.24 13.66
C ILE A 422 15.77 8.87 15.00
N PHE A 423 15.35 8.21 16.08
CA PHE A 423 15.55 8.69 17.45
C PHE A 423 16.77 8.03 18.09
N ILE A 424 17.69 8.83 18.61
CA ILE A 424 18.78 8.36 19.49
C ILE A 424 18.63 9.09 20.82
N ALA A 425 18.49 8.34 21.91
CA ALA A 425 18.24 8.88 23.25
C ALA A 425 17.07 9.89 23.28
N ASP A 426 15.95 9.50 22.66
CA ASP A 426 14.69 10.26 22.56
C ASP A 426 14.77 11.61 21.82
N LYS A 427 15.89 11.88 21.13
CA LYS A 427 16.04 13.03 20.24
C LYS A 427 16.08 12.58 18.78
N VAL A 428 15.41 13.32 17.91
CA VAL A 428 15.53 13.14 16.46
C VAL A 428 16.97 13.45 16.07
N SER A 429 17.74 12.43 15.76
CA SER A 429 19.17 12.57 15.45
C SER A 429 19.44 12.45 13.96
N PHE A 430 18.59 11.68 13.26
CA PHE A 430 18.61 11.58 11.81
C PHE A 430 17.18 11.60 11.26
N LEU A 431 17.07 11.99 9.99
CA LEU A 431 15.88 11.84 9.17
C LEU A 431 16.25 11.05 7.92
N ILE A 432 15.34 10.23 7.43
CA ILE A 432 15.43 9.65 6.09
C ILE A 432 14.30 10.24 5.24
N VAL A 433 14.66 10.78 4.07
CA VAL A 433 13.69 11.16 3.05
C VAL A 433 13.75 10.16 1.91
N LEU A 434 12.61 9.54 1.60
CA LEU A 434 12.48 8.63 0.46
C LEU A 434 11.74 9.33 -0.67
N GLY A 435 12.28 9.27 -1.89
CA GLY A 435 11.58 9.66 -3.10
C GLY A 435 10.47 8.67 -3.48
N GLY A 436 9.71 8.99 -4.52
CA GLY A 436 8.64 8.11 -5.00
C GLY A 436 9.16 6.76 -5.49
N LYS A 437 8.32 5.74 -5.48
CA LYS A 437 8.66 4.44 -6.10
C LYS A 437 8.71 4.60 -7.62
N LEU A 438 9.74 4.07 -8.27
CA LEU A 438 9.88 4.01 -9.74
C LEU A 438 8.68 3.31 -10.41
N SER A 439 7.96 2.46 -9.67
CA SER A 439 6.74 1.83 -10.15
C SER A 439 5.53 2.75 -10.23
N GLY A 440 5.60 3.94 -9.63
CA GLY A 440 4.47 4.85 -9.39
C GLY A 440 3.47 4.34 -8.34
N ASP A 441 3.80 3.25 -7.64
CA ASP A 441 2.93 2.71 -6.58
C ASP A 441 3.15 3.48 -5.27
N MET A 442 2.09 3.70 -4.50
CA MET A 442 2.17 4.31 -3.16
C MET A 442 2.90 3.39 -2.17
N PHE A 443 3.38 3.97 -1.06
CA PHE A 443 3.89 3.20 0.07
C PHE A 443 2.74 2.50 0.80
N THR A 444 2.90 1.21 1.08
CA THR A 444 1.94 0.36 1.79
C THR A 444 2.28 0.33 3.28
N ASP A 445 1.32 -0.02 4.15
CA ASP A 445 1.60 -0.18 5.59
C ASP A 445 2.69 -1.21 5.88
N GLU A 446 2.88 -2.20 5.00
CA GLU A 446 3.98 -3.15 5.14
C GLU A 446 5.32 -2.48 4.87
N ASP A 447 5.39 -1.59 3.88
CA ASP A 447 6.56 -0.73 3.67
C ASP A 447 6.78 0.14 4.91
N ILE A 448 5.74 0.81 5.44
CA ILE A 448 5.85 1.70 6.61
C ILE A 448 6.30 0.94 7.86
N ASN A 449 5.74 -0.24 8.13
CA ASN A 449 6.15 -1.08 9.27
C ASN A 449 7.58 -1.58 9.11
N MET A 450 8.00 -1.98 7.90
CA MET A 450 9.39 -2.33 7.61
C MET A 450 10.30 -1.12 7.84
N LEU A 451 9.95 0.04 7.30
CA LEU A 451 10.72 1.28 7.42
C LEU A 451 10.88 1.71 8.88
N SER A 452 9.82 1.62 9.69
CA SER A 452 9.87 1.86 11.13
C SER A 452 10.85 0.91 11.81
N THR A 453 10.79 -0.38 11.47
CA THR A 453 11.69 -1.39 12.05
C THR A 453 13.15 -1.13 11.64
N ILE A 454 13.40 -0.79 10.37
CA ILE A 454 14.73 -0.44 9.88
C ILE A 454 15.24 0.82 10.56
N ALA A 455 14.41 1.84 10.77
CA ALA A 455 14.77 3.05 11.49
C ALA A 455 15.21 2.76 12.92
N ASP A 456 14.50 1.88 13.64
CA ASP A 456 14.85 1.45 15.00
C ASP A 456 16.19 0.70 15.02
N GLN A 457 16.40 -0.24 14.09
CA GLN A 457 17.68 -0.97 13.99
C GLN A 457 18.84 -0.05 13.64
N MET A 458 18.60 0.91 12.73
CA MET A 458 19.58 1.92 12.34
C MET A 458 19.93 2.86 13.51
N ALA A 459 18.94 3.25 14.32
CA ALA A 459 19.17 4.04 15.53
C ALA A 459 20.14 3.34 16.50
N ILE A 460 19.92 2.03 16.73
CA ILE A 460 20.78 1.21 17.59
C ILE A 460 22.20 1.13 17.01
N ALA A 461 22.32 0.85 15.72
CA ALA A 461 23.62 0.72 15.06
C ALA A 461 24.41 2.04 15.06
N LEU A 462 23.75 3.17 14.77
CA LEU A 462 24.36 4.49 14.81
C LEU A 462 24.80 4.87 16.24
N LYS A 463 23.98 4.56 17.24
CA LYS A 463 24.34 4.74 18.66
C LYS A 463 25.57 3.90 19.02
N ASN A 464 25.62 2.64 18.60
CA ASN A 464 26.76 1.76 18.86
C ASN A 464 28.04 2.25 18.16
N ALA A 465 27.93 2.72 16.92
CA ALA A 465 29.06 3.32 16.20
C ALA A 465 29.60 4.58 16.92
N GLN A 466 28.70 5.43 17.43
CA GLN A 466 29.08 6.60 18.22
C GLN A 466 29.79 6.19 19.52
N LEU A 467 29.22 5.24 20.27
CA LEU A 467 29.82 4.73 21.51
C LEU A 467 31.20 4.08 21.25
N TYR A 468 31.33 3.32 20.17
CA TYR A 468 32.59 2.70 19.78
C TYR A 468 33.66 3.75 19.46
N SER A 469 33.34 4.77 18.66
CA SER A 469 34.27 5.87 18.37
C SER A 469 34.73 6.61 19.64
N GLY A 470 33.81 6.88 20.59
CA GLY A 470 34.14 7.51 21.87
C GLY A 470 35.02 6.63 22.76
N ARG A 471 34.78 5.32 22.77
CA ARG A 471 35.61 4.36 23.48
C ARG A 471 37.02 4.30 22.90
N VAL A 472 37.17 4.20 21.58
CA VAL A 472 38.47 4.20 20.90
C VAL A 472 39.24 5.48 21.24
N GLN A 473 38.59 6.64 21.25
CA GLN A 473 39.23 7.90 21.64
C GLN A 473 39.70 7.89 23.10
N THR A 474 38.89 7.33 24.00
CA THR A 474 39.22 7.25 25.43
C THR A 474 40.37 6.27 25.68
N GLU A 475 40.38 5.12 25.01
CA GLU A 475 41.49 4.14 25.07
C GLU A 475 42.81 4.74 24.53
N ARG A 476 42.74 5.52 23.45
CA ARG A 476 43.89 6.29 22.93
C ARG A 476 44.41 7.27 23.98
N LEU A 477 43.53 8.10 24.55
CA LEU A 477 43.90 9.07 25.59
C LEU A 477 44.48 8.41 26.84
N ALA A 478 43.93 7.27 27.27
CA ALA A 478 44.45 6.51 28.41
C ALA A 478 45.83 5.89 28.12
N SER A 479 46.05 5.39 26.90
CA SER A 479 47.33 4.86 26.45
C SER A 479 48.40 5.95 26.42
N ILE A 480 48.06 7.13 25.89
CA ILE A 480 48.89 8.34 25.97
C ILE A 480 49.19 8.66 27.44
N GLY A 481 48.18 8.69 28.31
CA GLY A 481 48.35 8.95 29.75
C GLY A 481 49.31 7.98 30.45
N MET A 482 49.28 6.68 30.12
CA MET A 482 50.22 5.69 30.65
C MET A 482 51.64 5.87 30.10
N MET A 483 51.78 6.23 28.82
CA MET A 483 53.08 6.50 28.19
C MET A 483 53.65 7.87 28.56
N SER A 484 52.83 8.82 29.04
CA SER A 484 53.27 10.15 29.47
C SER A 484 54.40 10.11 30.50
N ALA A 485 54.40 9.13 31.41
CA ALA A 485 55.49 8.97 32.38
C ALA A 485 56.82 8.59 31.70
N THR A 486 56.78 7.67 30.74
CA THR A 486 57.95 7.26 29.93
C THR A 486 58.44 8.42 29.07
N PHE A 487 57.54 9.10 28.35
CA PHE A 487 57.88 10.30 27.57
C PHE A 487 58.45 11.42 28.44
N ALA A 488 57.88 11.65 29.63
CA ALA A 488 58.44 12.63 30.57
C ALA A 488 59.84 12.26 31.04
N HIS A 489 60.12 10.97 31.25
CA HIS A 489 61.47 10.49 31.54
C HIS A 489 62.42 10.65 30.36
N GLU A 490 61.97 10.33 29.14
CA GLU A 490 62.78 10.46 27.93
C GLU A 490 63.03 11.90 27.50
N ILE A 491 62.14 12.85 27.81
CA ILE A 491 62.37 14.30 27.65
C ILE A 491 63.27 14.85 28.76
N ARG A 492 63.17 14.31 29.98
CA ARG A 492 64.04 14.76 31.10
C ARG A 492 65.50 14.42 30.84
N ASN A 493 65.81 13.36 30.10
CA ASN A 493 67.17 12.97 29.73
C ASN A 493 67.93 14.04 28.89
N PRO A 494 67.45 14.45 27.70
CA PRO A 494 68.05 15.52 26.91
C PRO A 494 68.09 16.84 27.69
N LEU A 495 67.03 17.17 28.44
CA LEU A 495 67.00 18.37 29.29
C LEU A 495 68.09 18.35 30.38
N THR A 496 68.36 17.19 30.98
CA THR A 496 69.42 17.04 31.98
C THR A 496 70.79 17.25 31.32
N SER A 497 71.01 16.65 30.15
CA SER A 497 72.23 16.85 29.36
C SER A 497 72.43 18.34 29.03
N LEU A 498 71.41 18.99 28.45
CA LEU A 498 71.39 20.42 28.14
C LEU A 498 71.72 21.28 29.38
N LYS A 499 71.12 20.95 30.53
CA LYS A 499 71.36 21.65 31.79
C LYS A 499 72.80 21.47 32.27
N THR A 500 73.34 20.26 32.24
CA THR A 500 74.74 19.99 32.62
C THR A 500 75.71 20.75 31.72
N PHE A 501 75.50 20.73 30.41
CA PHE A 501 76.29 21.48 29.47
C PHE A 501 76.20 23.00 29.72
N ALA A 502 74.99 23.53 29.93
CA ALA A 502 74.79 24.94 30.23
C ALA A 502 75.44 25.37 31.56
N GLN A 503 75.44 24.50 32.58
CA GLN A 503 76.10 24.75 33.86
C GLN A 503 77.63 24.72 33.77
N LEU A 504 78.19 23.92 32.87
CA LEU A 504 79.64 23.84 32.64
C LEU A 504 80.18 24.96 31.75
N MET A 505 79.30 25.65 31.00
CA MET A 505 79.69 26.75 30.10
C MET A 505 80.51 27.86 30.77
N PRO A 506 80.17 28.38 31.98
CA PRO A 506 80.95 29.41 32.64
C PRO A 506 82.37 28.97 33.02
N GLU A 507 82.55 27.70 33.40
CA GLU A 507 83.84 27.15 33.84
C GLU A 507 84.72 26.74 32.65
N LYS A 508 84.10 26.23 31.58
CA LYS A 508 84.78 25.68 30.39
C LYS A 508 84.72 26.60 29.17
N TYR A 509 84.31 27.87 29.34
CA TYR A 509 84.06 28.79 28.21
C TYR A 509 85.24 28.92 27.25
N ASN A 510 86.45 29.00 27.79
CA ASN A 510 87.66 29.22 27.00
C ASN A 510 88.20 27.94 26.33
N ASP A 511 87.63 26.77 26.63
CA ASP A 511 87.99 25.49 26.01
C ASP A 511 87.34 25.37 24.61
N PRO A 512 88.13 25.40 23.52
CA PRO A 512 87.61 25.30 22.15
C PRO A 512 86.95 23.96 21.84
N GLU A 513 87.45 22.85 22.40
CA GLU A 513 86.88 21.51 22.20
C GLU A 513 85.53 21.39 22.90
N PHE A 514 85.42 21.94 24.11
CA PHE A 514 84.16 21.98 24.84
C PHE A 514 83.10 22.79 24.10
N ARG A 515 83.43 23.99 23.60
CA ARG A 515 82.49 24.81 22.81
C ARG A 515 82.00 24.11 21.55
N GLY A 516 82.90 23.43 20.84
CA GLY A 516 82.54 22.64 19.65
C GLY A 516 81.60 21.48 19.98
N SER A 517 81.87 20.77 21.09
CA SER A 517 81.03 19.65 21.56
C SER A 517 79.68 20.13 22.09
N PHE A 518 79.65 21.23 22.86
CA PHE A 518 78.45 21.86 23.37
C PHE A 518 77.48 22.19 22.23
N SER A 519 77.95 22.88 21.18
CA SER A 519 77.09 23.26 20.05
C SER A 519 76.49 22.06 19.33
N LYS A 520 77.24 20.96 19.17
CA LYS A 520 76.73 19.75 18.51
C LYS A 520 75.73 19.00 19.37
N ILE A 521 76.03 18.84 20.66
CA ILE A 521 75.19 18.06 21.58
C ILE A 521 73.89 18.80 21.86
N VAL A 522 73.94 20.13 22.07
CA VAL A 522 72.74 20.92 22.34
C VAL A 522 71.73 20.82 21.19
N VAL A 523 72.19 20.98 19.95
CA VAL A 523 71.32 20.85 18.77
C VAL A 523 70.75 19.44 18.67
N GLY A 524 71.58 18.40 18.86
CA GLY A 524 71.11 17.02 18.81
C GLY A 524 70.10 16.66 19.92
N GLU A 525 70.25 17.20 21.13
CA GLU A 525 69.28 16.98 22.21
C GLU A 525 67.97 17.74 21.99
N ILE A 526 68.00 18.91 21.33
CA ILE A 526 66.78 19.64 20.93
C ILE A 526 66.04 18.87 19.83
N GLU A 527 66.73 18.39 18.80
CA GLU A 527 66.14 17.58 17.72
C GLU A 527 65.49 16.29 18.25
N LYS A 528 66.10 15.65 19.25
CA LYS A 528 65.50 14.49 19.94
C LYS A 528 64.20 14.85 20.65
N ILE A 529 64.16 16.00 21.34
CA ILE A 529 62.93 16.48 22.00
C ILE A 529 61.84 16.76 20.97
N ASP A 530 62.17 17.43 19.86
CA ASP A 530 61.20 17.72 18.80
C ASP A 530 60.65 16.44 18.17
N THR A 531 61.50 15.43 17.94
CA THR A 531 61.07 14.13 17.41
C THR A 531 60.12 13.42 18.39
N LEU A 532 60.46 13.38 19.68
CA LEU A 532 59.60 12.79 20.72
C LEU A 532 58.25 13.49 20.86
N ILE A 533 58.22 14.82 20.73
CA ILE A 533 56.97 15.60 20.73
C ILE A 533 56.15 15.32 19.47
N GLY A 534 56.80 15.21 18.30
CA GLY A 534 56.17 14.84 17.05
C GLY A 534 55.50 13.46 17.13
N ASP A 535 56.22 12.45 17.60
CA ASP A 535 55.70 11.08 17.77
C ASP A 535 54.50 11.03 18.72
N LEU A 536 54.51 11.84 19.80
CA LEU A 536 53.41 11.93 20.75
C LEU A 536 52.17 12.63 20.15
N LEU A 537 52.38 13.62 19.30
CA LEU A 537 51.30 14.33 18.60
C LEU A 537 50.68 13.48 17.50
N ASP A 538 51.48 12.75 16.72
CA ASP A 538 51.00 11.85 15.67
C ASP A 538 50.17 10.69 16.25
N PHE A 539 50.48 10.24 17.47
CA PHE A 539 49.67 9.23 18.17
C PHE A 539 48.33 9.78 18.71
N SER A 540 48.18 11.11 18.76
CA SER A 540 47.00 11.80 19.31
C SER A 540 45.94 12.16 18.27
N ILE A 541 46.29 12.14 16.98
CA ILE A 541 45.42 12.41 15.81
C ILE A 541 44.81 11.09 15.32
#